data_AF-M3EZ61-F1
#
_entry.id   AF-M3EZ61-F1
#
_cell.length_a   1.000
_cell.length_b   1.000
_cell.length_c   1.000
_cell.angle_alpha   90.00
_cell.angle_beta   90.00
_cell.angle_gamma   90.00
#
_symmetry.space_group_name_H-M   'P 1'
#
loop_
_entity.id
_entity.type
_entity.pdbx_description
1 polymer ?
#
loop_
_entity_poly.entity_id
_entity_poly.type
_entity_poly.pdbx_seq_one_letter_code
_entity_poly.pdbx_strand_id
1 'polypeptide(L)'
;MVLKKNETLRKDDLFDSSSLMNPLSFNTPGLLFPAISLLMLAYTNRFLGLASLSRQLIGKFQENQNPDLLPQIRNLRFRLSLIRHTQSSGILSLLACTSCLTALAFDFQGIAWSLFGTALFFLVISLCICLLEIHLSVQALDIEMHALYKPNSK
;
A
#
# COMPACT_ATOMS: atom_id res chain seq x y z
N MET A 1 65.90 -13.23 -4.73
CA MET A 1 64.90 -13.19 -5.83
C MET A 1 63.54 -13.68 -5.33
N VAL A 2 62.97 -13.04 -4.31
CA VAL A 2 61.58 -13.24 -3.86
C VAL A 2 61.23 -11.95 -3.11
N LEU A 3 60.66 -10.94 -3.77
CA LEU A 3 59.95 -9.79 -3.13
C LEU A 3 59.51 -8.78 -4.23
N LYS A 4 58.82 -9.22 -5.29
CA LYS A 4 58.12 -8.29 -6.20
C LYS A 4 57.03 -8.96 -7.05
N LYS A 5 56.10 -9.67 -6.42
CA LYS A 5 54.93 -10.23 -7.13
C LYS A 5 53.69 -10.36 -6.23
N ASN A 6 53.47 -9.40 -5.31
CA ASN A 6 52.28 -9.41 -4.43
C ASN A 6 51.66 -8.01 -4.25
N GLU A 7 51.97 -7.04 -5.10
CA GLU A 7 51.37 -5.67 -5.04
C GLU A 7 50.51 -5.31 -6.25
N THR A 8 50.36 -6.20 -7.23
CA THR A 8 49.52 -5.95 -8.43
C THR A 8 48.19 -6.71 -8.41
N LEU A 9 47.77 -7.25 -7.25
CA LEU A 9 46.56 -8.07 -7.14
C LEU A 9 45.58 -7.50 -6.11
N ARG A 10 45.30 -6.20 -6.18
CA ARG A 10 44.22 -5.56 -5.41
C ARG A 10 43.83 -4.15 -5.89
N LYS A 11 43.56 -3.96 -7.17
CA LYS A 11 42.89 -2.73 -7.65
C LYS A 11 41.78 -2.95 -8.68
N ASP A 12 41.68 -4.13 -9.28
CA ASP A 12 40.65 -4.42 -10.30
C ASP A 12 39.37 -5.07 -9.72
N ASP A 13 39.35 -5.43 -8.43
CA ASP A 13 38.18 -5.99 -7.72
C ASP A 13 37.37 -4.95 -6.91
N LEU A 14 37.52 -3.65 -7.16
CA LEU A 14 36.91 -2.62 -6.29
C LEU A 14 35.65 -1.95 -6.84
N PHE A 15 35.27 -2.14 -8.12
CA PHE A 15 33.93 -1.73 -8.58
C PHE A 15 33.58 -2.35 -9.93
N ASP A 16 33.27 -3.65 -9.96
CA ASP A 16 32.59 -4.22 -11.12
C ASP A 16 31.11 -3.81 -11.08
N SER A 17 30.75 -2.71 -11.75
CA SER A 17 29.35 -2.26 -11.84
C SER A 17 28.42 -3.31 -12.46
N SER A 18 28.94 -4.31 -13.18
CA SER A 18 28.17 -5.46 -13.68
C SER A 18 27.74 -6.44 -12.58
N SER A 19 28.43 -6.47 -11.43
CA SER A 19 28.04 -7.28 -10.27
C SER A 19 26.86 -6.70 -9.47
N LEU A 20 26.49 -5.43 -9.70
CA LEU A 20 25.36 -4.78 -9.02
C LEU A 20 23.99 -5.19 -9.56
N MET A 21 23.89 -5.79 -10.76
CA MET A 21 22.63 -6.27 -11.34
C MET A 21 22.63 -7.79 -11.46
N ASN A 22 22.43 -8.47 -10.33
CA ASN A 22 22.07 -9.88 -10.34
C ASN A 22 20.75 -10.09 -11.13
N PRO A 23 20.61 -11.17 -11.90
CA PRO A 23 19.39 -11.45 -12.65
C PRO A 23 18.20 -11.59 -11.70
N LEU A 24 17.09 -10.95 -12.06
CA LEU A 24 15.86 -11.07 -11.27
C LEU A 24 15.33 -12.50 -11.43
N SER A 25 15.07 -13.17 -10.30
CA SER A 25 14.50 -14.52 -10.29
C SER A 25 12.97 -14.47 -10.17
N PHE A 26 12.27 -15.45 -10.75
CA PHE A 26 10.80 -15.58 -10.67
C PHE A 26 10.28 -15.64 -9.22
N ASN A 27 11.12 -16.12 -8.30
CA ASN A 27 10.74 -16.23 -6.89
C ASN A 27 10.51 -14.87 -6.23
N THR A 28 11.30 -13.84 -6.58
CA THR A 28 11.24 -12.54 -5.90
C THR A 28 9.90 -11.81 -6.16
N PRO A 29 9.44 -11.64 -7.42
CA PRO A 29 8.10 -11.11 -7.68
C PRO A 29 7.00 -12.11 -7.32
N GLY A 30 7.28 -13.42 -7.42
CA GLY A 30 6.32 -14.48 -7.07
C GLY A 30 5.86 -14.42 -5.61
N LEU A 31 6.71 -13.97 -4.69
CA LEU A 31 6.36 -13.77 -3.27
C LEU A 31 5.42 -12.56 -3.04
N LEU A 32 5.42 -11.56 -3.94
CA LEU A 32 4.57 -10.39 -3.80
C LEU A 32 3.10 -10.69 -4.14
N PHE A 33 2.84 -11.59 -5.10
CA PHE A 33 1.49 -11.91 -5.53
C PHE A 33 0.55 -12.34 -4.37
N PRO A 34 0.91 -13.33 -3.52
CA PRO A 34 0.06 -13.71 -2.39
C PRO A 34 -0.05 -12.60 -1.35
N ALA A 35 1.03 -11.86 -1.08
CA ALA A 35 1.03 -10.78 -0.10
C ALA A 35 0.08 -9.63 -0.53
N ILE A 36 0.16 -9.21 -1.79
CA ILE A 36 -0.72 -8.17 -2.35
C ILE A 36 -2.17 -8.65 -2.38
N SER A 37 -2.41 -9.93 -2.71
CA SER A 37 -3.77 -10.50 -2.72
C SER A 37 -4.42 -10.50 -1.34
N LEU A 38 -3.68 -10.89 -0.29
CA LEU A 38 -4.15 -10.82 1.09
C LEU A 38 -4.43 -9.38 1.53
N LEU A 39 -3.56 -8.46 1.13
CA LEU A 39 -3.73 -7.03 1.41
C LEU A 39 -5.00 -6.46 0.74
N MET A 40 -5.28 -6.85 -0.50
CA MET A 40 -6.51 -6.45 -1.21
C MET A 40 -7.77 -7.00 -0.52
N LEU A 41 -7.74 -8.24 -0.02
CA LEU A 41 -8.84 -8.82 0.73
C LEU A 41 -9.11 -8.04 2.03
N ALA A 42 -8.05 -7.70 2.76
CA ALA A 42 -8.16 -6.87 3.96
C ALA A 42 -8.78 -5.49 3.67
N TYR A 43 -8.36 -4.83 2.58
CA TYR A 43 -8.93 -3.54 2.16
C TYR A 43 -10.38 -3.65 1.72
N THR A 44 -10.74 -4.74 1.05
CA THR A 44 -12.11 -5.01 0.63
C THR A 44 -13.03 -5.16 1.83
N ASN A 45 -12.61 -5.93 2.83
CA ASN A 45 -13.36 -6.10 4.07
C ASN A 45 -13.56 -4.76 4.79
N ARG A 46 -12.52 -3.93 4.85
CA ARG A 46 -12.61 -2.59 5.46
C ARG A 46 -13.53 -1.65 4.69
N PHE A 47 -13.44 -1.65 3.36
CA PHE A 47 -14.33 -0.87 2.49
C PHE A 47 -15.80 -1.26 2.73
N LEU A 48 -16.10 -2.56 2.74
CA LEU A 48 -17.46 -3.06 2.96
C LEU A 48 -18.01 -2.68 4.33
N GLY A 49 -17.18 -2.77 5.38
CA GLY A 49 -17.55 -2.34 6.74
C GLY A 49 -17.91 -0.85 6.80
N LEU A 50 -17.05 0.02 6.26
CA LEU A 50 -17.29 1.47 6.23
C LEU A 50 -18.49 1.85 5.34
N ALA A 51 -18.66 1.18 4.20
CA ALA A 51 -19.80 1.40 3.30
C ALA A 51 -21.12 0.96 3.92
N SER A 52 -21.11 -0.11 4.73
CA SER A 52 -22.29 -0.55 5.50
C SER A 52 -22.64 0.48 6.56
N LEU A 53 -21.67 0.91 7.37
CA LEU A 53 -21.88 1.92 8.42
C LEU A 53 -22.36 3.26 7.83
N SER A 54 -21.76 3.72 6.73
CA SER A 54 -22.18 4.95 6.05
C SER A 54 -23.63 4.87 5.58
N ARG A 55 -24.07 3.73 5.02
CA ARG A 55 -25.47 3.54 4.60
C ARG A 55 -26.43 3.53 5.79
N GLN A 56 -26.04 2.92 6.91
CA GLN A 56 -26.85 2.93 8.14
C GLN A 56 -27.03 4.34 8.70
N LEU A 57 -25.96 5.15 8.77
CA LEU A 57 -26.04 6.54 9.23
C LEU A 57 -26.91 7.40 8.30
N ILE A 58 -26.80 7.20 6.98
CA ILE A 58 -27.65 7.90 6.01
C ILE A 58 -29.13 7.55 6.25
N GLY A 59 -29.47 6.27 6.49
CA GLY A 59 -30.84 5.87 6.83
C GLY A 59 -31.35 6.54 8.11
N LYS A 60 -30.54 6.54 9.18
CA LYS A 60 -30.89 7.23 10.43
C LYS A 60 -31.08 8.74 10.27
N PHE A 61 -30.28 9.37 9.40
CA PHE A 61 -30.42 10.78 9.09
C PHE A 61 -31.73 11.08 8.34
N GLN A 62 -32.14 10.20 7.42
CA GLN A 62 -33.41 10.34 6.71
C GLN A 62 -34.62 10.21 7.65
N GLU A 63 -34.53 9.38 8.69
CA GLU A 63 -35.60 9.18 9.67
C GLU A 63 -35.73 10.36 10.66
N ASN A 64 -34.62 10.82 11.23
CA ASN A 64 -34.65 11.72 12.39
C ASN A 64 -34.11 13.13 12.08
N GLN A 65 -33.59 13.38 10.88
CA GLN A 65 -32.95 14.63 10.43
C GLN A 65 -31.92 15.23 11.42
N ASN A 66 -31.29 14.38 12.24
CA ASN A 66 -30.35 14.84 13.24
C ASN A 66 -29.09 15.45 12.56
N PRO A 67 -28.84 16.76 12.70
CA PRO A 67 -27.71 17.43 12.05
C PRO A 67 -26.34 16.89 12.51
N ASP A 68 -26.25 16.28 13.69
CA ASP A 68 -25.01 15.71 14.23
C ASP A 68 -24.50 14.50 13.42
N LEU A 69 -25.36 13.87 12.62
CA LEU A 69 -25.00 12.74 11.75
C LEU A 69 -24.27 13.18 10.47
N LEU A 70 -24.47 14.43 10.01
CA LEU A 70 -23.83 14.93 8.78
C LEU A 70 -22.28 14.89 8.86
N PRO A 71 -21.66 15.40 9.93
CA PRO A 71 -20.21 15.32 10.10
C PRO A 71 -19.67 13.88 10.07
N GLN A 72 -20.39 12.93 10.68
CA GLN A 72 -20.00 11.52 10.73
C GLN A 72 -20.07 10.87 9.34
N ILE A 73 -21.17 11.08 8.61
CA ILE A 73 -21.35 10.59 7.24
C ILE A 73 -20.25 11.15 6.33
N ARG A 74 -19.94 12.45 6.46
CA ARG A 74 -18.88 13.10 5.67
C ARG A 74 -17.51 12.50 5.99
N ASN A 75 -17.20 12.24 7.26
CA ASN A 75 -15.95 11.60 7.67
C ASN A 75 -15.82 10.18 7.11
N LEU A 76 -16.87 9.37 7.21
CA LEU A 76 -16.90 8.02 6.63
C LEU A 76 -16.72 8.04 5.12
N ARG A 77 -17.33 8.99 4.42
CA ARG A 77 -17.16 9.14 2.96
C ARG A 77 -15.71 9.49 2.60
N PHE A 78 -15.07 10.35 3.39
CA PHE A 78 -13.65 10.68 3.19
C PHE A 78 -12.77 9.44 3.37
N ARG A 79 -12.96 8.69 4.46
CA ARG A 79 -12.23 7.43 4.73
C ARG A 79 -12.43 6.38 3.63
N LEU A 80 -13.66 6.23 3.14
CA LEU A 80 -13.96 5.37 1.98
C LEU A 80 -13.17 5.78 0.74
N SER A 81 -13.00 7.07 0.48
CA SER A 81 -12.16 7.56 -0.62
C SER A 81 -10.71 7.15 -0.44
N LEU A 82 -10.16 7.27 0.78
CA LEU A 82 -8.77 6.86 1.07
C LEU A 82 -8.57 5.36 0.82
N ILE A 83 -9.47 4.50 1.29
CA ILE A 83 -9.42 3.05 1.03
C ILE A 83 -9.42 2.75 -0.47
N ARG A 84 -10.25 3.47 -1.25
CA ARG A 84 -10.28 3.32 -2.71
C ARG A 84 -8.93 3.69 -3.36
N HIS A 85 -8.26 4.73 -2.88
CA HIS A 85 -6.93 5.11 -3.36
C HIS A 85 -5.85 4.09 -3.00
N THR A 86 -5.91 3.54 -1.79
CA THR A 86 -5.06 2.42 -1.35
C THR A 86 -5.24 1.20 -2.26
N GLN A 87 -6.48 0.80 -2.56
CA GLN A 87 -6.75 -0.34 -3.45
C GLN A 87 -6.30 -0.06 -4.88
N SER A 88 -6.57 1.14 -5.41
CA SER A 88 -6.17 1.49 -6.77
C SER A 88 -4.65 1.43 -6.97
N SER A 89 -3.87 1.95 -6.00
CA SER A 89 -2.41 1.85 -6.03
C SER A 89 -1.91 0.41 -5.86
N GLY A 90 -2.55 -0.39 -5.01
CA GLY A 90 -2.22 -1.82 -4.87
C GLY A 90 -2.52 -2.64 -6.13
N ILE A 91 -3.60 -2.33 -6.85
CA ILE A 91 -3.92 -2.94 -8.15
C ILE A 91 -2.88 -2.55 -9.19
N LEU A 92 -2.48 -1.26 -9.25
CA LEU A 92 -1.40 -0.81 -10.14
C LEU A 92 -0.08 -1.53 -9.84
N SER A 93 0.25 -1.74 -8.56
CA SER A 93 1.39 -2.55 -8.14
C SER A 93 1.29 -3.99 -8.65
N LEU A 94 0.13 -4.63 -8.50
CA LEU A 94 -0.09 -6.01 -8.95
C LEU A 94 0.01 -6.14 -10.48
N LEU A 95 -0.50 -5.16 -11.22
CA LEU A 95 -0.39 -5.11 -12.68
C LEU A 95 1.08 -4.97 -13.12
N ALA A 96 1.82 -4.03 -12.52
CA ALA A 96 3.24 -3.87 -12.81
C ALA A 96 4.05 -5.12 -12.44
N CYS A 97 3.72 -5.79 -11.32
CA CYS A 97 4.33 -7.05 -10.92
C CYS A 97 4.01 -8.20 -11.89
N THR A 98 2.77 -8.27 -12.37
CA THR A 98 2.37 -9.25 -13.39
C THR A 98 3.14 -9.01 -14.69
N SER A 99 3.25 -7.75 -15.14
CA SER A 99 4.06 -7.39 -16.31
C SER A 99 5.54 -7.70 -16.12
N CYS A 100 6.08 -7.55 -14.91
CA CYS A 100 7.44 -7.96 -14.58
C CYS A 100 7.64 -9.47 -14.79
N LEU A 101 6.73 -10.31 -14.29
CA LEU A 101 6.79 -11.76 -14.49
C LEU A 101 6.66 -12.13 -15.98
N THR A 102 5.84 -11.41 -16.73
CA THR A 102 5.76 -11.58 -18.19
C THR A 102 7.08 -11.22 -18.88
N ALA A 103 7.70 -10.08 -18.54
CA ALA A 103 9.00 -9.70 -19.10
C ALA A 103 10.10 -10.72 -18.79
N LEU A 104 10.06 -11.30 -17.57
CA LEU A 104 10.97 -12.35 -17.15
C LEU A 104 10.75 -13.65 -17.93
N ALA A 105 9.50 -13.98 -18.29
CA ALA A 105 9.19 -15.13 -19.14
C ALA A 105 9.75 -15.01 -20.58
N PHE A 106 10.05 -13.79 -21.03
CA PHE A 106 10.71 -13.51 -22.31
C PHE A 106 12.21 -13.15 -22.16
N ASP A 107 12.82 -13.43 -21.00
CA ASP A 107 14.23 -13.13 -20.69
C ASP A 107 14.64 -11.63 -20.76
N PHE A 108 13.68 -10.70 -20.70
CA PHE A 108 13.96 -9.27 -20.71
C PHE A 108 14.32 -8.72 -19.30
N GLN A 109 15.53 -9.02 -18.83
CA GLN A 109 15.97 -8.68 -17.46
C GLN A 109 15.95 -7.18 -17.12
N GLY A 110 16.37 -6.30 -18.04
CA GLY A 110 16.37 -4.85 -17.79
C GLY A 110 14.96 -4.28 -17.59
N ILE A 111 14.01 -4.74 -18.41
CA ILE A 111 12.59 -4.34 -18.32
C ILE A 111 11.97 -4.91 -17.03
N ALA A 112 12.28 -6.17 -16.70
CA ALA A 112 11.81 -6.81 -15.48
C ALA A 112 12.21 -6.03 -14.23
N TRP A 113 13.48 -5.60 -14.12
CA TRP A 113 13.95 -4.77 -13.00
C TRP A 113 13.20 -3.43 -12.89
N SER A 114 12.99 -2.73 -14.01
CA SER A 114 12.25 -1.47 -14.03
C SER A 114 10.78 -1.65 -13.60
N LEU A 115 10.11 -2.69 -14.09
CA LEU A 115 8.72 -3.00 -13.74
C LEU A 115 8.60 -3.43 -12.27
N PHE A 116 9.54 -4.24 -11.77
CA PHE A 116 9.58 -4.67 -10.38
C PHE A 116 9.74 -3.47 -9.43
N GLY A 117 10.68 -2.57 -9.71
CA GLY A 117 10.85 -1.33 -8.94
C GLY A 117 9.60 -0.45 -8.96
N THR A 118 8.95 -0.33 -10.12
CA THR A 118 7.68 0.41 -10.25
C THR A 118 6.57 -0.23 -9.42
N ALA A 119 6.46 -1.57 -9.44
CA ALA A 119 5.48 -2.30 -8.63
C ALA A 119 5.68 -2.03 -7.13
N LEU A 120 6.93 -2.09 -6.66
CA LEU A 120 7.27 -1.81 -5.27
C LEU A 120 6.94 -0.36 -4.89
N PHE A 121 7.21 0.60 -5.76
CA PHE A 121 6.89 2.01 -5.52
C PHE A 121 5.38 2.23 -5.30
N PHE A 122 4.53 1.67 -6.17
CA PHE A 122 3.08 1.73 -6.00
C PHE A 122 2.61 1.00 -4.73
N LEU A 123 3.26 -0.11 -4.37
CA LEU A 123 2.94 -0.85 -3.15
C LEU A 123 3.25 -0.01 -1.90
N VAL A 124 4.40 0.65 -1.86
CA VAL A 124 4.77 1.54 -0.76
C VAL A 124 3.78 2.69 -0.62
N ILE A 125 3.40 3.33 -1.74
CA ILE A 125 2.37 4.38 -1.73
C ILE A 125 1.06 3.85 -1.16
N SER A 126 0.61 2.67 -1.59
CA SER A 126 -0.59 2.01 -1.07
C SER A 126 -0.51 1.84 0.44
N LEU A 127 0.61 1.30 0.95
CA LEU A 127 0.81 1.09 2.39
C LEU A 127 0.84 2.40 3.18
N CYS A 128 1.48 3.46 2.66
CA CYS A 128 1.48 4.77 3.32
C CYS A 128 0.06 5.34 3.45
N ILE A 129 -0.76 5.27 2.39
CA ILE A 129 -2.15 5.74 2.44
C ILE A 129 -2.96 4.88 3.43
N CYS A 130 -2.74 3.57 3.45
CA CYS A 130 -3.37 2.66 4.42
C CYS A 130 -3.03 3.05 5.86
N LEU A 131 -1.77 3.31 6.17
CA LEU A 131 -1.35 3.76 7.51
C LEU A 131 -2.04 5.07 7.90
N LEU A 132 -2.05 6.06 7.01
CA LEU A 132 -2.74 7.34 7.25
C LEU A 132 -4.23 7.13 7.52
N GLU A 133 -4.89 6.24 6.76
CA GLU A 133 -6.31 5.97 6.93
C GLU A 133 -6.61 5.18 8.22
N ILE A 134 -5.71 4.30 8.69
CA ILE A 134 -5.77 3.70 10.05
C ILE A 134 -5.76 4.78 11.12
N HIS A 135 -4.79 5.70 11.08
CA HIS A 135 -4.70 6.76 12.09
C HIS A 135 -5.93 7.66 12.10
N LEU A 136 -6.39 8.08 10.92
CA LEU A 136 -7.57 8.93 10.80
C LEU A 136 -8.85 8.22 11.28
N SER A 137 -8.92 6.91 11.08
CA SER A 137 -10.04 6.09 11.53
C SER A 137 -10.17 6.03 13.04
N VAL A 138 -9.04 5.89 13.74
CA VAL A 138 -9.01 5.88 15.21
C VAL A 138 -9.37 7.25 15.76
N GLN A 139 -8.76 8.32 15.21
CA GLN A 139 -9.05 9.70 15.65
C GLN A 139 -10.51 10.10 15.46
N ALA A 140 -11.11 9.75 14.32
CA ALA A 140 -12.52 10.06 14.06
C ALA A 140 -13.46 9.35 15.05
N LEU A 141 -13.16 8.09 15.38
CA LEU A 141 -13.93 7.32 16.35
C LEU A 141 -13.80 7.91 17.75
N ASP A 142 -12.61 8.35 18.14
CA ASP A 142 -12.35 8.91 19.46
C ASP A 142 -13.11 10.23 19.67
N ILE A 143 -13.14 11.10 18.64
CA ILE A 143 -13.93 12.33 18.65
C ILE A 143 -15.42 12.05 18.79
N GLU A 144 -15.94 11.04 18.07
CA GLU A 144 -17.35 10.64 18.14
C GLU A 144 -17.71 10.10 19.53
N MET A 145 -16.86 9.26 20.12
CA MET A 145 -17.03 8.74 21.48
C MET A 145 -17.01 9.86 22.54
N HIS A 146 -16.08 10.81 22.43
CA HIS A 146 -16.03 11.96 23.32
C HIS A 146 -17.25 12.88 23.20
N ALA A 147 -17.82 13.03 22.01
CA ALA A 147 -19.06 13.77 21.81
C ALA A 147 -20.25 13.12 22.54
N LEU A 148 -20.30 11.79 22.59
CA LEU A 148 -21.32 11.05 23.34
C LEU A 148 -21.12 11.12 24.87
N TYR A 149 -19.88 11.20 25.34
CA TYR A 149 -19.58 11.24 26.77
C TYR A 149 -19.72 12.64 27.39
N LYS A 150 -19.74 13.72 26.60
CA LYS A 150 -19.93 15.07 27.16
C LYS A 150 -21.35 15.15 27.75
N PRO A 151 -21.52 15.15 29.09
CA PRO A 151 -22.84 15.34 29.66
C PRO A 151 -23.33 16.72 29.22
N ASN A 152 -24.62 16.79 28.91
CA ASN A 152 -25.36 17.99 28.56
C ASN A 152 -25.19 19.05 29.67
N SER A 153 -24.07 19.76 29.67
CA SER A 153 -23.83 20.89 30.56
C SER A 153 -24.59 22.05 29.96
N LYS A 154 -25.77 22.24 30.55
CA LYS A 154 -26.67 23.38 30.44
C LYS A 154 -25.94 24.72 30.27
#